data_AF-A0A072ULJ0-F1
#
_entry.id   AF-A0A072ULJ0-F1
#
_cell.length_a   1.000
_cell.length_b   1.000
_cell.length_c   1.000
_cell.angle_alpha   90.00
_cell.angle_beta   90.00
_cell.angle_gamma   90.00
#
_symmetry.space_group_name_H-M   'P 1'
#
loop_
_entity.id
_entity.type
_entity.pdbx_description
1 polymer ?
#
loop_
_entity_poly.entity_id
_entity_poly.type
_entity_poly.pdbx_seq_one_letter_code
_entity_poly.pdbx_strand_id
1 'polypeptide(L)' 'MAGILKFFYIAIIYVSLYLVVIEGKDGCKTNFDCLIKYPDHNEDILQCIGGHCLCLTN' A
#
# COMPACT_ATOMS: atom_id res chain seq x y z
N MET A 1 -10.82 34.47 1.14
CA MET A 1 -9.75 33.77 0.40
C MET A 1 -8.93 32.83 1.30
N ALA A 2 -8.51 33.23 2.52
CA ALA A 2 -7.70 32.37 3.41
C ALA A 2 -8.41 31.10 3.96
N GLY A 3 -9.73 31.12 4.13
CA GLY A 3 -10.47 29.96 4.66
C GLY A 3 -10.43 28.75 3.72
N ILE A 4 -10.60 28.97 2.41
CA ILE A 4 -10.59 27.92 1.38
C ILE A 4 -9.23 27.24 1.28
N LEU A 5 -8.13 27.99 1.35
CA LEU A 5 -6.77 27.43 1.34
C LEU A 5 -6.52 26.50 2.54
N LYS A 6 -7.09 26.82 3.70
CA LYS A 6 -7.00 26.00 4.91
C LYS A 6 -7.68 24.64 4.73
N PHE A 7 -8.84 24.60 4.06
CA PHE A 7 -9.53 23.34 3.77
C PHE A 7 -8.74 22.46 2.81
N PHE A 8 -8.16 23.04 1.75
CA PHE A 8 -7.32 22.28 0.82
C PHE A 8 -6.09 21.69 1.52
N TYR A 9 -5.45 22.44 2.42
CA TYR A 9 -4.29 21.95 3.15
C TYR A 9 -4.62 20.74 4.04
N ILE A 10 -5.76 20.78 4.75
CA ILE A 10 -6.24 19.66 5.57
C ILE A 10 -6.57 18.45 4.69
N ALA A 11 -7.24 18.68 3.56
CA ALA A 11 -7.58 17.60 2.62
C ALA A 11 -6.32 16.93 2.04
N ILE A 12 -5.31 17.71 1.65
CA ILE A 12 -4.04 17.18 1.13
C ILE A 12 -3.34 16.33 2.18
N ILE A 13 -3.23 16.80 3.42
CA ILE A 13 -2.63 16.03 4.52
C ILE A 13 -3.37 14.72 4.74
N TYR A 14 -4.71 14.75 4.73
CA TYR A 14 -5.52 13.55 4.90
C TYR A 14 -5.29 12.54 3.77
N VAL A 15 -5.25 13.00 2.52
CA VAL A 15 -4.98 12.16 1.35
C VAL A 15 -3.56 11.59 1.40
N SER A 16 -2.57 12.39 1.77
CA SER A 16 -1.18 11.93 1.93
C SER A 16 -1.06 10.87 3.03
N LEU A 17 -1.66 11.09 4.20
CA LEU A 17 -1.67 10.10 5.27
C LEU A 17 -2.39 8.82 4.85
N TYR A 18 -3.52 8.95 4.15
CA TYR A 18 -4.27 7.81 3.64
C TYR A 18 -3.45 7.01 2.62
N LEU A 19 -2.76 7.67 1.70
CA LEU A 19 -1.87 7.02 0.74
C LEU A 19 -0.69 6.33 1.43
N VAL A 20 -0.03 6.98 2.39
CA VAL A 20 1.07 6.37 3.17
C VAL A 20 0.58 5.15 3.95
N VAL A 21 -0.63 5.19 4.51
CA VAL A 21 -1.22 4.05 5.21
C VAL A 21 -1.56 2.92 4.24
N ILE A 22 -2.07 3.22 3.04
CA ILE A 22 -2.36 2.17 2.03
C ILE A 22 -1.08 1.57 1.48
N GLU A 23 -0.12 2.40 1.06
CA GLU A 23 1.19 1.94 0.60
C GLU A 23 1.94 1.19 1.71
N GLY A 24 1.81 1.60 2.97
CA GLY A 24 2.39 0.89 4.10
C GLY A 24 1.67 -0.42 4.44
N LYS A 25 0.41 -0.58 4.02
CA LYS A 25 -0.41 -1.77 4.30
C LYS A 25 -0.32 -2.80 3.18
N ASP A 26 -0.23 -2.37 1.93
CA ASP A 26 0.01 -3.21 0.74
C ASP A 26 1.48 -3.30 0.34
N GLY A 27 2.32 -2.59 1.09
CA GLY A 27 3.77 -2.61 1.06
C GLY A 27 4.33 -3.97 1.40
N CYS A 28 5.13 -4.53 0.49
CA CYS A 28 5.99 -5.66 0.80
C CYS A 28 7.45 -5.24 0.64
N LYS A 29 8.33 -5.80 1.46
CA LYS A 29 9.78 -5.64 1.32
C LYS A 29 10.42 -6.92 0.79
N THR A 30 9.82 -8.05 1.13
CA THR A 30 10.25 -9.39 0.71
C THR A 30 9.04 -10.23 0.30
N ASN A 31 9.24 -11.29 -0.47
CA ASN A 31 8.17 -12.25 -0.80
C ASN A 31 7.56 -12.87 0.48
N PHE A 32 8.35 -12.95 1.55
CA PHE A 32 7.90 -13.46 2.85
C PHE A 32 6.87 -12.54 3.53
N ASP A 33 6.96 -11.22 3.37
CA ASP A 33 5.92 -10.29 3.85
C ASP A 33 4.57 -10.59 3.18
N CYS A 34 4.59 -10.92 1.90
CA CYS A 34 3.39 -11.29 1.14
C CYS A 34 2.79 -12.62 1.61
N LEU A 35 3.63 -13.58 1.96
CA LEU A 35 3.22 -14.87 2.50
C LEU A 35 2.56 -14.75 3.87
N ILE A 36 3.15 -13.97 4.78
CA ILE A 36 2.56 -13.71 6.10
C ILE A 36 1.19 -13.03 5.94
N LYS A 37 1.08 -12.11 4.98
CA LYS A 37 -0.14 -11.33 4.76
C LYS A 37 -1.23 -12.11 4.05
N TYR A 38 -0.87 -12.99 3.12
CA TYR A 38 -1.78 -13.84 2.35
C TYR A 38 -1.40 -15.32 2.52
N PRO A 39 -1.62 -15.90 3.71
CA PRO A 39 -1.23 -17.28 4.00
C PRO A 39 -2.06 -18.33 3.23
N ASP A 40 -3.17 -17.91 2.62
CA ASP A 40 -4.08 -18.78 1.85
C ASP A 40 -3.61 -18.98 0.39
N HIS A 41 -2.61 -18.21 -0.07
CA HIS A 41 -2.09 -18.33 -1.42
C HIS A 41 -0.75 -19.09 -1.43
N ASN A 42 -0.59 -19.95 -2.45
CA ASN A 42 0.62 -20.75 -2.63
C ASN A 42 1.88 -19.87 -2.65
N GLU A 43 2.87 -20.31 -1.90
CA GLU A 43 4.14 -19.62 -1.66
C GLU A 43 4.91 -19.30 -2.93
N ASP A 44 4.74 -20.15 -3.94
CA ASP A 44 5.42 -20.03 -5.23
C ASP A 44 4.84 -18.92 -6.12
N ILE A 45 3.66 -18.39 -5.80
CA ILE A 45 2.89 -17.51 -6.70
C ILE A 45 2.94 -16.04 -6.25
N LEU A 46 3.08 -15.76 -4.95
CA LEU A 46 3.18 -14.38 -4.46
C LEU A 46 4.61 -13.86 -4.47
N GLN A 47 4.84 -12.82 -5.27
CA GLN A 47 6.09 -12.10 -5.29
C GLN A 47 5.90 -10.65 -4.88
N CYS A 48 6.91 -10.13 -4.20
CA CYS A 48 7.00 -8.73 -3.88
C CYS A 48 7.69 -7.97 -5.01
N ILE A 49 6.92 -7.20 -5.77
CA ILE A 49 7.41 -6.46 -6.94
C ILE A 49 7.05 -4.99 -6.77
N GLY A 50 8.08 -4.13 -6.77
CA GLY A 50 7.88 -2.69 -6.66
C GLY A 50 7.22 -2.23 -5.35
N GLY A 51 7.35 -3.03 -4.29
CA GLY A 51 6.69 -2.76 -3.01
C GLY A 51 5.27 -3.31 -2.91
N HIS A 52 4.75 -4.03 -3.90
CA HIS A 52 3.42 -4.64 -3.85
C HIS A 52 3.47 -6.16 -3.98
N CYS A 53 2.59 -6.84 -3.24
CA CYS A 53 2.39 -8.28 -3.39
C CYS A 53 1.58 -8.56 -4.65
N LEU A 54 2.22 -9.16 -5.65
CA LEU A 54 1.60 -9.59 -6.89
C LEU A 54 1.53 -11.11 -6.95
N CYS A 55 0.39 -11.61 -7.37
CA CYS A 55 0.17 -13.03 -7.64
C CYS A 55 0.47 -13.29 -9.12
N LEU A 56 1.58 -13.98 -9.42
CA LEU A 56 1.96 -14.33 -10.79
C LEU A 56 1.20 -15.59 -11.22
N THR A 57 0.00 -15.42 -11.75
CA THR A 57 -0.73 -16.52 -12.41
C THR A 57 -0.11 -16.74 -13.79
N ASN A 58 0.47 -17.92 -14.02
CA ASN A 58 0.97 -18.36 -15.32
C ASN A 58 -0.16 -18.75 -16.27
#